data_AF-A0A2V9IY28-F1
#
_entry.id   AF-A0A2V9IY28-F1
#
_cell.length_a   1.000
_cell.length_b   1.000
_cell.length_c   1.000
_cell.angle_alpha   90.00
_cell.angle_beta   90.00
_cell.angle_gamma   90.00
#
_symmetry.space_group_name_H-M   'P 1'
#
loop_
_entity.id
_entity.type
_entity.pdbx_description
1 polymer ?
#
loop_
_entity_poly.entity_id
_entity_poly.type
_entity_poly.pdbx_seq_one_letter_code
_entity_poly.pdbx_strand_id
1 'polypeptide(L)' 'MWSRIPTLRSRVAPVSHGDYLILATDGIHVDFAERLPFGLNPQALADHISAHHFKGTDDSLVLVVRYVGRTHAPDSF' A
#
# COMPACT_ATOMS: atom_id res chain seq x y z
N MET A 1 -26.11 16.82 -10.41
CA MET A 1 -24.86 17.63 -10.46
C MET A 1 -23.66 16.69 -10.33
N TRP A 2 -23.44 15.81 -11.31
CA TRP A 2 -22.43 14.75 -11.19
C TRP A 2 -21.33 14.90 -12.24
N SER A 3 -20.12 14.59 -11.79
CA SER A 3 -18.86 14.53 -12.53
C SER A 3 -18.13 15.86 -12.77
N ARG A 4 -17.50 16.37 -11.70
CA ARG A 4 -16.22 17.08 -11.83
C ARG A 4 -15.17 16.16 -11.25
N ILE A 5 -14.30 15.61 -12.09
CA ILE A 5 -13.15 14.84 -11.61
C ILE A 5 -12.31 15.81 -10.77
N PRO A 6 -12.06 15.52 -9.48
CA PRO A 6 -11.24 16.38 -8.64
C PRO A 6 -9.85 16.51 -9.24
N THR A 7 -9.24 17.68 -9.10
CA THR A 7 -7.91 17.95 -9.64
C THR A 7 -6.92 16.88 -9.19
N LEU A 8 -6.35 16.15 -10.16
CA LEU A 8 -5.35 15.13 -9.88
C LEU A 8 -4.12 15.78 -9.23
N ARG A 9 -3.67 15.22 -8.11
CA ARG A 9 -2.45 15.65 -7.41
C ARG A 9 -1.40 14.55 -7.56
N SER A 10 -0.26 14.89 -8.13
CA SER A 10 0.90 14.00 -8.13
C SER A 10 1.66 14.11 -6.81
N ARG A 11 2.22 12.99 -6.36
CA ARG A 11 3.26 12.95 -5.34
C ARG A 11 4.43 12.16 -5.89
N VAL A 12 5.64 12.70 -5.69
CA VAL A 12 6.89 12.06 -6.07
C VAL A 12 7.71 11.92 -4.80
N ALA A 13 8.19 10.71 -4.52
CA ALA A 13 9.06 10.40 -3.40
C ALA A 13 10.14 9.41 -3.85
N PRO A 14 11.38 9.52 -3.35
CA PRO A 14 12.40 8.50 -3.59
C PRO A 14 11.97 7.18 -2.93
N VAL A 15 12.28 6.06 -3.58
CA VAL A 15 12.05 4.70 -3.04
C VAL A 15 13.34 3.88 -3.12
N SER A 16 13.58 3.07 -2.11
CA SER A 16 14.73 2.18 -1.95
C SER A 16 14.28 0.72 -1.90
N HIS A 17 15.17 -0.20 -2.29
CA HIS A 17 14.86 -1.64 -2.22
C HIS A 17 14.38 -2.03 -0.82
N GLY A 18 13.22 -2.66 -0.76
CA GLY A 18 12.57 -3.11 0.46
C GLY A 18 11.48 -2.18 0.96
N ASP A 19 11.37 -0.95 0.44
CA ASP A 19 10.32 -0.01 0.82
C ASP A 19 8.93 -0.54 0.45
N TYR A 20 7.93 -0.17 1.27
CA TYR A 20 6.53 -0.49 1.02
C TYR A 20 5.76 0.75 0.59
N LEU A 21 4.94 0.59 -0.45
CA LEU A 21 3.84 1.51 -0.78
C LEU A 21 2.53 0.84 -0.33
N ILE A 22 1.81 1.54 0.56
CA ILE A 22 0.52 1.07 1.07
C ILE A 22 -0.54 2.11 0.68
N LEU A 23 -1.59 1.65 0.00
CA LEU A 23 -2.77 2.44 -0.30
C LEU A 23 -3.96 1.82 0.43
N ALA A 24 -4.74 2.64 1.11
CA ALA A 24 -5.90 2.19 1.86
C ALA A 24 -7.10 3.10 1.58
N THR A 25 -8.30 2.52 1.58
CA THR A 25 -9.55 3.29 1.60
C THR A 25 -9.83 3.84 2.98
N ASP A 26 -10.81 4.73 3.09
CA ASP A 26 -11.24 5.32 4.36
C ASP A 26 -11.94 4.30 5.29
N GLY A 27 -12.30 3.11 4.81
CA GLY A 27 -12.71 1.96 5.64
C GLY A 27 -11.59 1.37 6.52
N ILE A 28 -10.33 1.82 6.37
CA ILE A 28 -9.18 1.45 7.21
C ILE A 28 -8.80 2.60 8.14
N HIS A 29 -8.51 2.31 9.42
CA HIS A 29 -7.98 3.30 10.36
C HIS A 29 -6.55 3.70 9.97
N VAL A 30 -6.29 5.02 9.80
CA VAL A 30 -5.01 5.56 9.32
C VAL A 30 -3.82 5.32 10.28
N ASP A 31 -4.10 4.96 11.53
CA ASP A 31 -3.12 4.64 12.57
C ASP A 31 -2.32 3.36 12.28
N PHE A 32 -2.72 2.56 11.29
CA PHE A 32 -1.96 1.38 10.83
C PHE A 32 -0.49 1.71 10.54
N ALA A 33 -0.21 2.94 10.09
CA ALA A 33 1.13 3.36 9.70
C ALA A 33 2.06 3.62 10.89
N GLU A 34 1.53 3.75 12.11
CA GLU A 34 2.34 4.04 13.30
C GLU A 34 3.24 2.87 13.70
N ARG A 35 2.80 1.63 13.45
CA ARG A 35 3.50 0.44 13.91
C ARG A 35 3.24 -0.78 13.03
N LEU A 36 3.89 -0.80 11.87
CA LEU A 36 3.82 -1.95 10.97
C LEU A 36 4.77 -3.08 11.40
N PRO A 37 4.35 -4.35 11.33
CA PRO A 37 5.24 -5.49 11.52
C PRO A 37 6.30 -5.54 10.42
N PHE A 38 7.56 -5.70 10.82
CA PHE A 38 8.69 -5.79 9.88
C PHE A 38 8.79 -7.17 9.22
N GLY A 39 9.26 -7.19 7.98
CA GLY A 39 9.66 -8.44 7.29
C GLY A 39 8.51 -9.28 6.72
N LEU A 40 7.25 -8.87 6.87
CA LEU A 40 6.13 -9.56 6.25
C LEU A 40 6.17 -9.41 4.72
N ASN A 41 5.79 -10.47 4.01
CA ASN A 41 5.51 -10.35 2.58
C ASN A 41 4.29 -9.41 2.37
N PRO A 42 4.12 -8.82 1.16
CA PRO A 42 3.06 -7.85 0.92
C PRO A 42 1.66 -8.33 1.29
N GLN A 43 1.31 -9.58 0.97
CA GLN A 43 -0.02 -10.12 1.27
C GLN A 43 -0.23 -10.28 2.78
N ALA A 44 0.74 -10.84 3.49
CA ALA A 44 0.65 -11.00 4.94
C ALA A 44 0.55 -9.65 5.66
N LEU A 45 1.20 -8.60 5.14
CA LEU A 45 1.07 -7.25 5.66
C LEU A 45 -0.32 -6.66 5.38
N ALA A 46 -0.87 -6.89 4.18
CA ALA A 46 -2.24 -6.50 3.83
C ALA A 46 -3.26 -7.15 4.77
N ASP A 47 -3.14 -8.47 4.96
CA ASP A 47 -4.02 -9.25 5.84
C ASP A 47 -3.91 -8.75 7.30
N HIS A 48 -2.69 -8.46 7.78
CA HIS A 48 -2.49 -7.88 9.11
C HIS A 48 -3.19 -6.53 9.26
N ILE A 49 -3.07 -5.63 8.28
CA ILE A 49 -3.72 -4.32 8.33
C ILE A 49 -5.25 -4.48 8.31
N SER A 50 -5.78 -5.30 7.42
CA SER A 50 -7.23 -5.57 7.35
C SER A 50 -7.77 -6.19 8.64
N ALA A 51 -7.05 -7.14 9.25
CA ALA A 51 -7.51 -7.80 10.47
C ALA A 51 -7.55 -6.88 11.70
N HIS A 52 -6.64 -5.91 11.78
CA HIS A 52 -6.46 -5.09 13.00
C HIS A 52 -6.96 -3.64 12.86
N HIS A 53 -7.09 -3.12 11.64
CA HIS A 53 -7.43 -1.70 11.40
C HIS A 53 -8.68 -1.51 10.55
N PHE A 54 -9.45 -2.57 10.27
CA PHE A 54 -10.74 -2.43 9.63
C PHE A 54 -11.75 -1.72 10.54
N LYS A 55 -12.40 -0.66 10.03
CA LYS A 55 -13.39 0.12 10.79
C LYS A 55 -14.71 -0.62 11.03
N GLY A 56 -15.07 -1.59 10.17
CA GLY A 56 -16.35 -2.29 10.27
C GLY A 56 -17.57 -1.52 9.80
N THR A 57 -17.42 -0.27 9.35
CA THR A 57 -18.54 0.62 9.00
C THR A 57 -18.76 0.83 7.50
N ASP A 58 -17.81 0.41 6.67
CA ASP A 58 -17.82 0.61 5.21
C ASP A 58 -17.02 -0.52 4.53
N ASP A 59 -17.04 -0.59 3.19
CA ASP A 59 -16.16 -1.46 2.43
C ASP A 59 -14.69 -1.03 2.59
N SER A 60 -13.78 -2.00 2.69
CA SER A 60 -12.36 -1.72 2.87
C SER A 60 -11.47 -2.39 1.84
N LEU A 61 -10.43 -1.65 1.43
CA LEU A 61 -9.36 -2.15 0.59
C LEU A 61 -8.03 -1.64 1.15
N VAL A 62 -7.06 -2.55 1.25
CA VAL A 62 -5.66 -2.23 1.45
C VAL A 62 -4.84 -2.89 0.35
N LEU A 63 -4.01 -2.11 -0.35
CA LEU A 63 -3.07 -2.58 -1.35
C LEU A 63 -1.66 -2.35 -0.82
N VAL A 64 -0.88 -3.43 -0.75
CA VAL A 64 0.50 -3.40 -0.30
C VAL A 64 1.42 -3.81 -1.44
N VAL A 65 2.41 -2.98 -1.74
CA VAL A 65 3.45 -3.25 -2.73
C VAL A 65 4.82 -3.10 -2.06
N ARG A 66 5.73 -4.04 -2.30
CA ARG A 66 7.13 -3.92 -1.90
C ARG A 66 8.00 -3.63 -3.12
N TYR A 67 8.78 -2.55 -3.06
CA TYR A 67 9.73 -2.23 -4.12
C TYR A 67 10.96 -3.14 -4.02
N VAL A 68 11.21 -3.94 -5.05
CA VAL A 68 12.35 -4.88 -5.11
C VAL A 68 13.43 -4.42 -6.09
N GLY A 69 13.32 -3.20 -6.63
CA GLY A 69 14.21 -2.71 -7.68
C GLY A 69 14.08 -3.49 -8.99
N ARG A 70 15.00 -3.22 -9.93
CA ARG A 70 15.14 -4.06 -11.12
C ARG A 70 15.85 -5.35 -10.74
N THR A 71 15.15 -6.47 -10.81
CA THR A 71 15.82 -7.76 -10.96
C THR A 71 16.35 -7.81 -12.39
N HIS A 72 17.65 -7.61 -12.59
CA HIS A 72 18.25 -7.95 -13.87
C HIS A 72 18.14 -9.48 -13.98
N ALA A 73 17.29 -9.98 -14.88
CA ALA A 73 17.49 -11.34 -15.35
C ALA A 73 18.87 -11.36 -16.04
N PRO A 74 19.72 -12.39 -15.84
CA PRO A 74 20.88 -12.54 -16.68
C PRO A 74 20.37 -12.66 -18.13
N ASP A 75 20.78 -11.72 -18.98
CA ASP A 75 20.50 -11.77 -20.40
C ASP A 75 21.01 -13.12 -20.93
N SER A 76 20.08 -14.02 -21.24
CA SER A 76 20.39 -15.28 -21.89
C SER A 76 20.40 -14.99 -23.39
N PHE A 77 21.60 -14.82 -23.95
CA PHE A 77 21.87 -14.92 -25.38
C PHE A 77 22.28 -16.35 -25.72
#